data_AF-A0A7Y5EGX5-F1
#
_entry.id   AF-A0A7Y5EGX5-F1
#
_cell.length_a   1.000
_cell.length_b   1.000
_cell.length_c   1.000
_cell.angle_alpha   90.00
_cell.angle_beta   90.00
_cell.angle_gamma   90.00
#
_symmetry.space_group_name_H-M   'P 1'
#
loop_
_entity.id
_entity.type
_entity.pdbx_description
1 polymer ?
#
loop_
_entity_poly.entity_id
_entity_poly.type
_entity_poly.pdbx_seq_one_letter_code
_entity_poly.pdbx_strand_id
1 'polypeptide(L)'
;MKSTTLNSVFACLLSVCSFAWADQPNLPKQLNPRIEFAQKMDGEQMPGGRQCSIGIPESGHKLNKMSDTVCKNDVVTFFRFVDVPSTTNVHLSSERSCSGGDWTFGVRAIKHPTTSKWVDIRNLVDVKEGTIIQPGLIKSHDRYSSGNIEGELSCAVVYAPGGSASVAEGERP
;
A
#
# COMPACT_ATOMS: atom_id res chain seq x y z
N MET A 1 58.89 -29.69 53.01
CA MET A 1 57.84 -28.70 53.33
C MET A 1 56.97 -28.50 52.09
N LYS A 2 55.64 -28.69 52.22
CA LYS A 2 54.52 -28.27 51.33
C LYS A 2 54.52 -28.88 49.91
N SER A 3 53.81 -29.97 49.60
CA SER A 3 52.35 -30.18 49.45
C SER A 3 51.60 -29.03 48.76
N THR A 4 51.05 -29.25 47.56
CA THR A 4 49.80 -28.68 46.98
C THR A 4 49.54 -29.33 45.59
N THR A 5 48.80 -30.44 45.52
CA THR A 5 47.39 -30.61 45.09
C THR A 5 47.14 -30.75 43.57
N LEU A 6 46.75 -31.98 43.19
CA LEU A 6 46.06 -32.38 41.97
C LEU A 6 44.60 -31.91 42.05
N ASN A 7 44.04 -31.34 40.97
CA ASN A 7 42.64 -31.52 40.53
C ASN A 7 42.27 -30.49 39.46
N SER A 8 41.88 -30.96 38.27
CA SER A 8 40.74 -30.34 37.58
C SER A 8 40.05 -31.40 36.72
N VAL A 9 38.89 -31.82 37.22
CA VAL A 9 37.98 -32.78 36.60
C VAL A 9 37.30 -32.09 35.42
N PHE A 10 37.42 -32.69 34.24
CA PHE A 10 36.63 -32.33 33.05
C PHE A 10 35.17 -32.72 33.30
N ALA A 11 34.32 -31.74 33.64
CA ALA A 11 32.88 -31.91 33.71
C ALA A 11 32.23 -31.47 32.39
N CYS A 12 31.91 -32.45 31.55
CA CYS A 12 31.16 -32.26 30.32
C CYS A 12 29.66 -32.14 30.67
N LEU A 13 29.13 -30.93 30.78
CA LEU A 13 27.70 -30.69 30.94
C LEU A 13 27.05 -30.53 29.57
N LEU A 14 26.48 -31.62 29.04
CA LEU A 14 25.53 -31.61 27.94
C LEU A 14 24.21 -31.02 28.44
N SER A 15 24.09 -29.69 28.44
CA SER A 15 22.80 -29.02 28.62
C SER A 15 22.11 -28.94 27.26
N VAL A 16 21.10 -29.77 27.10
CA VAL A 16 20.20 -29.86 25.96
C VAL A 16 19.54 -28.50 25.78
N CYS A 17 19.95 -27.75 24.76
CA CYS A 17 19.21 -26.56 24.33
C CYS A 17 17.91 -27.04 23.68
N SER A 18 16.87 -27.25 24.49
CA SER A 18 15.50 -27.27 24.00
C SER A 18 15.16 -25.84 23.56
N PHE A 19 15.51 -25.49 22.32
CA PHE A 19 14.91 -24.33 21.67
C PHE A 19 13.45 -24.67 21.44
N ALA A 20 12.61 -24.35 22.42
CA ALA A 20 11.20 -24.21 22.21
C ALA A 20 11.03 -23.15 21.11
N TRP A 21 10.64 -23.59 19.91
CA TRP A 21 10.06 -22.71 18.91
C TRP A 21 8.77 -22.19 19.52
N ALA A 22 8.86 -21.04 20.20
CA ALA A 22 7.69 -20.25 20.50
C ALA A 22 7.09 -19.84 19.15
N ASP A 23 5.85 -20.27 18.92
CA ASP A 23 5.01 -19.79 17.83
C ASP A 23 5.18 -18.28 17.69
N GLN A 24 5.72 -17.83 16.55
CA GLN A 24 5.76 -16.40 16.28
C GLN A 24 4.33 -15.88 16.22
N PRO A 25 3.98 -14.85 17.01
CA PRO A 25 2.62 -14.33 17.05
C PRO A 25 2.22 -13.79 15.68
N ASN A 26 1.16 -14.40 15.12
CA ASN A 26 0.27 -13.88 14.08
C ASN A 26 0.89 -12.81 13.16
N LEU A 27 1.65 -13.24 12.15
CA LEU A 27 1.86 -12.40 10.97
C LEU A 27 0.46 -12.13 10.37
N PRO A 28 0.03 -10.87 10.18
CA PRO A 28 -1.26 -10.59 9.58
C PRO A 28 -1.35 -11.31 8.25
N LYS A 29 -2.40 -12.13 8.06
CA LYS A 29 -2.65 -12.89 6.82
C LYS A 29 -2.52 -11.90 5.65
N GLN A 30 -1.47 -12.07 4.85
CA GLN A 30 -1.16 -11.18 3.76
C GLN A 30 -2.32 -11.20 2.75
N LEU A 31 -3.12 -10.13 2.73
CA LEU A 31 -4.22 -9.95 1.78
C LEU A 31 -3.63 -9.77 0.38
N ASN A 32 -3.63 -10.83 -0.44
CA ASN A 32 -3.35 -10.75 -1.86
C ASN A 32 -4.68 -10.99 -2.60
N PRO A 33 -5.10 -10.14 -3.55
CA PRO A 33 -4.49 -8.86 -3.99
C PRO A 33 -4.82 -7.65 -3.10
N ARG A 34 -3.94 -6.64 -3.07
CA ARG A 34 -4.16 -5.40 -2.28
C ARG A 34 -3.47 -4.15 -2.84
N ILE A 35 -3.90 -2.99 -2.36
CA ILE A 35 -3.18 -1.72 -2.48
C ILE A 35 -2.65 -1.35 -1.10
N GLU A 36 -1.38 -0.97 -1.03
CA GLU A 36 -0.75 -0.51 0.18
C GLU A 36 -0.53 1.00 0.14
N PHE A 37 -0.56 1.62 1.31
CA PHE A 37 -0.43 3.05 1.51
C PHE A 37 0.61 3.35 2.59
N ALA A 38 1.33 4.45 2.41
CA ALA A 38 2.28 4.95 3.38
C ALA A 38 2.25 6.48 3.49
N GLN A 39 2.47 6.97 4.70
CA GLN A 39 2.60 8.39 5.00
C GLN A 39 3.84 8.99 4.34
N LYS A 40 4.98 8.31 4.47
CA LYS A 40 6.28 8.79 4.00
C LYS A 40 7.17 7.64 3.56
N MET A 41 8.33 7.99 3.02
CA MET A 41 9.44 7.07 2.74
C MET A 41 10.62 7.46 3.65
N ASP A 42 11.06 6.56 4.51
CA ASP A 42 12.22 6.78 5.40
C ASP A 42 13.57 6.50 4.67
N GLY A 43 13.48 6.04 3.42
CA GLY A 43 14.57 5.96 2.45
C GLY A 43 14.03 5.40 1.13
N GLU A 44 14.90 5.00 0.21
CA GLU A 44 14.46 4.54 -1.11
C GLU A 44 13.56 3.31 -0.98
N GLN A 45 12.28 3.46 -1.34
CA GLN A 45 11.28 2.38 -1.32
C GLN A 45 11.06 1.74 0.06
N MET A 46 11.44 2.44 1.15
CA MET A 46 11.25 2.01 2.53
C MET A 46 10.09 2.80 3.15
N PRO A 47 8.87 2.22 3.23
CA PRO A 47 7.72 2.94 3.74
C PRO A 47 7.88 3.24 5.23
N GLY A 48 7.50 4.44 5.61
CA GLY A 48 7.62 4.99 6.96
C GLY A 48 6.35 5.66 7.44
N GLY A 49 6.31 5.98 8.73
CA GLY A 49 5.13 6.59 9.37
C GLY A 49 3.93 5.63 9.39
N ARG A 50 2.72 6.17 9.27
CA ARG A 50 1.51 5.33 9.20
C ARG A 50 1.42 4.57 7.88
N GLN A 51 1.07 3.30 7.99
CA GLN A 51 0.91 2.39 6.87
C GLN A 51 -0.40 1.62 7.01
N CYS A 52 -1.03 1.33 5.89
CA CYS A 52 -2.22 0.49 5.85
C CYS A 52 -2.37 -0.14 4.47
N SER A 53 -3.35 -1.02 4.35
CA SER A 53 -3.68 -1.65 3.08
C SER A 53 -5.19 -1.83 2.93
N ILE A 54 -5.63 -1.89 1.67
CA ILE A 54 -7.02 -2.19 1.30
C ILE A 54 -7.02 -3.33 0.28
N GLY A 55 -7.97 -4.25 0.42
CA GLY A 55 -8.16 -5.34 -0.54
C GLY A 55 -8.86 -4.86 -1.82
N ILE A 56 -8.70 -5.64 -2.89
CA ILE A 56 -9.46 -5.45 -4.13
C ILE A 56 -10.81 -6.17 -3.98
N PRO A 57 -11.96 -5.52 -4.25
CA PRO A 57 -13.24 -6.20 -4.23
C PRO A 57 -13.33 -7.22 -5.38
N GLU A 58 -14.05 -8.33 -5.17
CA GLU A 58 -14.24 -9.37 -6.19
C GLU A 58 -15.05 -8.86 -7.40
N SER A 59 -15.98 -7.93 -7.16
CA SER A 59 -16.80 -7.30 -8.20
C SER A 59 -17.20 -5.87 -7.83
N GLY A 60 -17.65 -5.10 -8.81
CA GLY A 60 -18.14 -3.74 -8.61
C GLY A 60 -17.05 -2.78 -8.13
N HIS A 61 -17.37 -1.97 -7.13
CA HIS A 61 -16.42 -1.04 -6.52
C HIS A 61 -16.58 -1.00 -4.99
N LYS A 62 -15.52 -0.57 -4.31
CA LYS A 62 -15.51 -0.37 -2.86
C LYS A 62 -14.94 1.00 -2.53
N LEU A 63 -15.68 1.77 -1.74
CA LEU A 63 -15.21 3.02 -1.14
C LEU A 63 -14.40 2.67 0.12
N ASN A 64 -13.18 3.20 0.22
CA ASN A 64 -12.32 3.01 1.38
C ASN A 64 -11.93 4.39 1.92
N LYS A 65 -12.64 4.87 2.94
CA LYS A 65 -12.31 6.12 3.63
C LYS A 65 -11.08 5.89 4.50
N MET A 66 -10.09 6.77 4.41
CA MET A 66 -8.85 6.63 5.16
C MET A 66 -9.07 6.79 6.67
N SER A 67 -10.10 7.54 7.08
CA SER A 67 -10.57 7.64 8.48
C SER A 67 -10.86 6.28 9.12
N ASP A 68 -11.36 5.34 8.32
CA ASP A 68 -11.82 4.02 8.77
C ASP A 68 -10.67 3.00 8.80
N THR A 69 -9.48 3.43 8.39
CA THR A 69 -8.25 2.61 8.38
C THR A 69 -7.27 3.06 9.47
N VAL A 70 -6.16 2.35 9.57
CA VAL A 70 -5.01 2.72 10.42
C VAL A 70 -4.29 3.96 9.88
N CYS A 71 -4.36 4.23 8.57
CA CYS A 71 -3.70 5.39 7.97
C CYS A 71 -4.25 6.72 8.50
N LYS A 72 -5.56 6.78 8.78
CA LYS A 72 -6.31 8.01 9.10
C LYS A 72 -6.36 8.98 7.92
N ASN A 73 -7.31 9.89 8.01
CA ASN A 73 -7.53 10.93 7.02
C ASN A 73 -6.37 11.92 6.99
N ASP A 74 -6.01 12.41 5.82
CA ASP A 74 -5.01 13.47 5.65
C ASP A 74 -3.66 13.05 6.28
N VAL A 75 -3.18 11.88 5.88
CA VAL A 75 -1.88 11.37 6.33
C VAL A 75 -1.07 10.73 5.20
N VAL A 76 -1.71 10.03 4.27
CA VAL A 76 -1.01 9.23 3.27
C VAL A 76 -0.57 10.06 2.07
N THR A 77 0.64 9.80 1.60
CA THR A 77 1.24 10.43 0.40
C THR A 77 1.68 9.42 -0.65
N PHE A 78 1.85 8.15 -0.26
CA PHE A 78 2.41 7.12 -1.13
C PHE A 78 1.48 5.92 -1.23
N PHE A 79 1.50 5.25 -2.39
CA PHE A 79 0.81 3.98 -2.58
C PHE A 79 1.64 3.00 -3.40
N ARG A 80 1.31 1.70 -3.32
CA ARG A 80 1.77 0.69 -4.27
C ARG A 80 0.73 -0.41 -4.48
N PHE A 81 0.82 -1.08 -5.62
CA PHE A 81 0.01 -2.25 -5.91
C PHE A 81 0.79 -3.51 -5.53
N VAL A 82 0.10 -4.50 -4.94
CA VAL A 82 0.66 -5.82 -4.64
C VAL A 82 -0.27 -6.90 -5.18
N ASP A 83 0.23 -7.63 -6.17
CA ASP A 83 -0.44 -8.72 -6.89
C ASP A 83 -1.80 -8.32 -7.49
N VAL A 84 -1.98 -7.03 -7.83
CA VAL A 84 -3.26 -6.49 -8.28
C VAL A 84 -3.61 -6.99 -9.68
N PRO A 85 -4.82 -7.51 -9.95
CA PRO A 85 -5.18 -7.97 -11.29
C PRO A 85 -5.22 -6.81 -12.30
N SER A 86 -4.92 -7.11 -13.56
CA SER A 86 -5.08 -6.14 -14.66
C SER A 86 -6.50 -5.56 -14.71
N THR A 87 -6.62 -4.34 -15.22
CA THR A 87 -7.83 -3.52 -15.33
C THR A 87 -8.42 -3.02 -14.02
N THR A 88 -7.94 -3.48 -12.86
CA THR A 88 -8.27 -2.87 -11.56
C THR A 88 -7.94 -1.38 -11.61
N ASN A 89 -8.92 -0.54 -11.28
CA ASN A 89 -8.76 0.91 -11.26
C ASN A 89 -8.91 1.43 -9.83
N VAL A 90 -8.07 2.39 -9.45
CA VAL A 90 -8.08 2.99 -8.11
C VAL A 90 -8.14 4.49 -8.26
N HIS A 91 -9.17 5.12 -7.70
CA HIS A 91 -9.25 6.57 -7.61
C HIS A 91 -8.87 7.02 -6.21
N LEU A 92 -7.85 7.87 -6.14
CA LEU A 92 -7.32 8.49 -4.93
C LEU A 92 -7.89 9.90 -4.84
N SER A 93 -8.53 10.26 -3.74
CA SER A 93 -9.23 11.54 -3.58
C SER A 93 -8.86 12.25 -2.29
N SER A 94 -8.80 13.57 -2.36
CA SER A 94 -8.67 14.48 -1.22
C SER A 94 -9.89 14.49 -0.31
N GLU A 95 -11.05 13.99 -0.77
CA GLU A 95 -12.31 14.11 -0.04
C GLU A 95 -12.74 12.83 0.66
N ARG A 96 -13.27 12.99 1.87
CA ARG A 96 -13.89 11.90 2.65
C ARG A 96 -15.14 11.31 1.98
N SER A 97 -15.81 12.07 1.14
CA SER A 97 -16.96 11.61 0.34
C SER A 97 -16.55 10.67 -0.78
N CYS A 98 -15.25 10.56 -1.10
CA CYS A 98 -14.71 9.83 -2.24
C CYS A 98 -15.20 10.35 -3.60
N SER A 99 -15.71 11.59 -3.64
CA SER A 99 -16.25 12.21 -4.84
C SER A 99 -16.04 13.72 -4.81
N GLY A 100 -15.71 14.28 -5.96
CA GLY A 100 -15.39 15.71 -6.09
C GLY A 100 -14.05 16.06 -5.44
N GLY A 101 -13.98 17.27 -4.88
CA GLY A 101 -12.81 17.74 -4.13
C GLY A 101 -11.79 18.54 -4.90
N ASP A 102 -10.78 18.94 -4.12
CA ASP A 102 -9.56 19.60 -4.56
C ASP A 102 -8.81 18.79 -5.60
N TRP A 103 -8.70 17.47 -5.41
CA TRP A 103 -8.11 16.59 -6.40
C TRP A 103 -8.63 15.15 -6.34
N THR A 104 -8.58 14.48 -7.50
CA THR A 104 -8.80 13.05 -7.64
C THR A 104 -7.92 12.50 -8.77
N PHE A 105 -7.13 11.47 -8.47
CA PHE A 105 -6.27 10.82 -9.45
C PHE A 105 -6.62 9.34 -9.59
N GLY A 106 -6.76 8.88 -10.83
CA GLY A 106 -6.99 7.48 -11.16
C GLY A 106 -5.70 6.79 -11.56
N VAL A 107 -5.48 5.58 -11.05
CA VAL A 107 -4.38 4.70 -11.44
C VAL A 107 -4.93 3.32 -11.73
N ARG A 108 -4.62 2.79 -12.92
CA ARG A 108 -5.10 1.50 -13.39
C ARG A 108 -3.95 0.53 -13.60
N ALA A 109 -4.14 -0.71 -13.16
CA ALA A 109 -3.25 -1.81 -13.49
C ALA A 109 -3.45 -2.23 -14.96
N ILE A 110 -2.37 -2.34 -15.73
CA ILE A 110 -2.40 -2.76 -17.14
C ILE A 110 -1.71 -4.11 -17.38
N LYS A 111 -1.17 -4.73 -16.32
CA LYS A 111 -0.54 -6.05 -16.35
C LYS A 111 -1.19 -6.97 -15.30
N HIS A 112 -1.27 -8.27 -15.57
CA HIS A 112 -1.78 -9.25 -14.62
C HIS A 112 -0.69 -10.25 -14.18
N PRO A 113 -0.43 -10.42 -12.88
CA PRO A 113 -0.70 -9.46 -11.80
C PRO A 113 0.25 -8.25 -11.87
N THR A 114 -0.10 -7.15 -11.21
CA THR A 114 0.74 -5.95 -11.07
C THR A 114 1.20 -5.79 -9.62
N THR A 115 2.52 -5.88 -9.44
CA THR A 115 3.21 -5.45 -8.22
C THR A 115 4.14 -4.30 -8.59
N SER A 116 4.04 -3.21 -7.85
CA SER A 116 4.64 -1.94 -8.23
C SER A 116 5.62 -1.43 -7.18
N LYS A 117 6.51 -0.52 -7.57
CA LYS A 117 7.24 0.31 -6.60
C LYS A 117 6.26 1.27 -5.93
N TRP A 118 6.63 1.81 -4.78
CA TRP A 118 5.98 2.93 -4.12
C TRP A 118 5.97 4.14 -5.05
N VAL A 119 4.78 4.66 -5.28
CA VAL A 119 4.49 5.87 -6.07
C VAL A 119 4.14 6.99 -5.12
N ASP A 120 4.71 8.16 -5.37
CA ASP A 120 4.30 9.40 -4.74
C ASP A 120 3.07 9.97 -5.46
N ILE A 121 1.98 10.20 -4.72
CA ILE A 121 0.73 10.74 -5.29
C ILE A 121 0.97 12.14 -5.85
N ARG A 122 1.89 12.92 -5.29
CA ARG A 122 2.22 14.28 -5.77
C ARG A 122 2.69 14.26 -7.22
N ASN A 123 3.44 13.22 -7.60
CA ASN A 123 3.95 13.09 -8.96
C ASN A 123 2.84 12.81 -9.99
N LEU A 124 1.61 12.50 -9.55
CA LEU A 124 0.50 12.29 -10.47
C LEU A 124 -0.02 13.59 -11.04
N VAL A 125 0.10 14.74 -10.36
CA VAL A 125 -0.52 16.00 -10.79
C VAL A 125 -0.08 16.44 -12.20
N ASP A 126 1.20 16.25 -12.53
CA ASP A 126 1.79 16.67 -13.80
C ASP A 126 1.74 15.58 -14.89
N VAL A 127 1.25 14.38 -14.55
CA VAL A 127 1.16 13.26 -15.49
C VAL A 127 -0.17 13.32 -16.22
N LYS A 128 -0.15 13.24 -17.56
CA LYS A 128 -1.39 13.20 -18.34
C LYS A 128 -2.11 11.86 -18.21
N GLU A 129 -3.43 11.85 -18.27
CA GLU A 129 -4.22 10.63 -18.44
C GLU A 129 -3.70 9.79 -19.63
N GLY A 130 -3.74 8.47 -19.51
CA GLY A 130 -3.20 7.53 -20.50
C GLY A 130 -1.68 7.37 -20.48
N THR A 131 -0.96 8.09 -19.60
CA THR A 131 0.50 7.95 -19.48
C THR A 131 0.87 6.82 -18.53
N ILE A 132 1.87 6.01 -18.90
CA ILE A 132 2.44 4.99 -18.02
C ILE A 132 3.24 5.68 -16.91
N ILE A 133 2.80 5.54 -15.66
CA ILE A 133 3.46 6.15 -14.48
C ILE A 133 4.66 5.30 -14.06
N GLN A 134 4.52 3.97 -14.14
CA GLN A 134 5.60 3.00 -13.90
C GLN A 134 5.24 1.66 -14.58
N PRO A 135 6.16 0.69 -14.68
CA PRO A 135 5.85 -0.61 -15.28
C PRO A 135 4.60 -1.25 -14.67
N GLY A 136 3.58 -1.47 -15.52
CA GLY A 136 2.31 -2.08 -15.11
C GLY A 136 1.22 -1.11 -14.62
N LEU A 137 1.50 0.19 -14.46
CA LEU A 137 0.52 1.20 -14.05
C LEU A 137 0.39 2.33 -15.06
N ILE A 138 -0.86 2.72 -15.34
CA ILE A 138 -1.21 3.87 -16.19
C ILE A 138 -2.06 4.87 -15.39
N LYS A 139 -1.88 6.17 -15.62
CA LYS A 139 -2.82 7.17 -15.10
C LYS A 139 -4.14 7.05 -15.86
N SER A 140 -5.22 6.80 -15.15
CA SER A 140 -6.54 6.54 -15.74
C SER A 140 -7.54 7.67 -15.53
N HIS A 141 -7.27 8.58 -14.60
CA HIS A 141 -8.08 9.75 -14.34
C HIS A 141 -7.23 10.90 -13.78
N ASP A 142 -7.58 12.11 -14.16
CA ASP A 142 -6.92 13.34 -13.76
C ASP A 142 -7.95 14.43 -13.46
N ARG A 143 -8.00 14.82 -12.20
CA ARG A 143 -8.73 16.00 -11.75
C ARG A 143 -7.90 16.68 -10.67
N TYR A 144 -7.42 17.88 -10.96
CA TYR A 144 -6.78 18.75 -10.00
C TYR A 144 -7.36 20.16 -10.13
N SER A 145 -7.91 20.68 -9.04
CA SER A 145 -8.47 22.03 -8.94
C SER A 145 -7.55 22.92 -8.09
N SER A 146 -7.17 22.42 -6.92
CA SER A 146 -6.46 23.19 -5.90
C SER A 146 -5.87 22.25 -4.84
N GLY A 147 -5.25 22.83 -3.81
CA GLY A 147 -4.92 22.14 -2.58
C GLY A 147 -3.55 21.45 -2.59
N ASN A 148 -3.13 21.09 -1.38
CA ASN A 148 -1.96 20.26 -1.16
C ASN A 148 -2.30 18.79 -1.49
N ILE A 149 -1.31 18.02 -1.94
CA ILE A 149 -1.45 16.57 -2.16
C ILE A 149 -0.74 15.78 -1.06
N GLU A 150 0.34 16.33 -0.51
CA GLU A 150 1.14 15.65 0.52
C GLU A 150 0.33 15.44 1.79
N GLY A 151 0.09 14.18 2.15
CA GLY A 151 -0.65 13.87 3.35
C GLY A 151 -2.09 14.37 3.32
N GLU A 152 -2.74 14.44 2.16
CA GLU A 152 -4.14 14.89 2.06
C GLU A 152 -5.07 13.77 1.53
N LEU A 153 -4.57 12.53 1.40
CA LEU A 153 -5.42 11.43 0.94
C LEU A 153 -6.50 11.11 1.98
N SER A 154 -7.77 11.26 1.57
CA SER A 154 -8.94 10.99 2.41
C SER A 154 -9.72 9.75 1.99
N CYS A 155 -9.69 9.39 0.71
CA CYS A 155 -10.40 8.20 0.24
C CYS A 155 -9.71 7.52 -0.95
N ALA A 156 -9.84 6.19 -1.00
CA ALA A 156 -9.54 5.37 -2.17
C ALA A 156 -10.78 4.58 -2.64
N VAL A 157 -11.22 4.80 -3.87
CA VAL A 157 -12.25 3.99 -4.53
C VAL A 157 -11.57 2.94 -5.38
N VAL A 158 -11.82 1.66 -5.08
CA VAL A 158 -11.24 0.54 -5.81
C VAL A 158 -12.32 -0.10 -6.66
N TYR A 159 -12.11 -0.14 -7.96
CA TYR A 159 -12.95 -0.83 -8.94
C TYR A 159 -12.33 -2.19 -9.24
N ALA A 160 -13.14 -3.24 -9.16
CA ALA A 160 -12.74 -4.60 -9.47
C ALA A 160 -12.28 -4.74 -10.94
N PRO A 161 -11.52 -5.80 -11.29
CA PRO A 161 -11.15 -6.08 -12.68
C PRO A 161 -12.39 -6.16 -13.57
N GLY A 162 -12.34 -5.52 -14.74
CA GLY A 162 -13.50 -5.42 -15.65
C GLY A 162 -14.63 -4.50 -15.16
N GLY A 163 -14.55 -3.95 -13.95
CA GLY A 163 -15.42 -2.88 -13.48
C GLY A 163 -14.96 -1.56 -14.07
N SER A 164 -15.67 -1.04 -15.07
CA SER A 164 -15.44 0.32 -15.53
C SER A 164 -15.79 1.29 -14.41
N ALA A 165 -14.83 2.10 -13.96
CA ALA A 165 -15.16 3.49 -13.64
C ALA A 165 -15.62 4.08 -14.97
N SER A 166 -16.92 4.08 -15.24
CA SER A 166 -17.44 4.77 -16.41
C SER A 166 -17.05 6.24 -16.24
N VAL A 167 -16.01 6.65 -16.96
CA VAL A 167 -15.91 8.02 -17.42
C VAL A 167 -17.24 8.30 -18.10
N ALA A 168 -17.97 9.28 -17.61
CA ALA A 168 -19.16 9.78 -18.27
C ALA A 168 -18.72 10.33 -19.64
N GLU A 169 -18.71 9.47 -20.65
CA GLU A 169 -18.64 9.86 -22.04
C GLU A 169 -20.10 9.96 -22.52
N GLY A 170 -20.61 11.18 -22.50
CA GLY A 170 -22.00 11.58 -22.76
C GLY A 170 -22.29 12.81 -21.90
N GLU A 171 -22.20 14.03 -22.40
CA GLU A 171 -23.04 14.56 -23.48
C GLU A 171 -22.27 15.63 -24.27
N ARG A 172 -22.25 15.52 -25.60
CA ARG A 172 -21.95 16.64 -26.50
C ARG A 172 -23.25 16.96 -27.24
N PRO A 173 -23.89 18.11 -27.01
CA PRO A 173 -24.57 18.83 -28.08
C PRO A 173 -23.55 19.56 -28.96
#